data_AF-A0A3N0BZ89-F1
#
_entry.id   AF-A0A3N0BZ89-F1
#
_cell.length_a   1.000
_cell.length_b   1.000
_cell.length_c   1.000
_cell.angle_alpha   90.00
_cell.angle_beta   90.00
_cell.angle_gamma   90.00
#
_symmetry.space_group_name_H-M   'P 1'
#
loop_
_entity.id
_entity.type
_entity.pdbx_description
1 polymer ?
#
loop_
_entity_poly.entity_id
_entity_poly.type
_entity_poly.pdbx_seq_one_letter_code
_entity_poly.pdbx_strand_id
1 'polypeptide(L)' 'MVLDFEMTGFPKSPGVVLLKGAAIVMDSDLNGLATFGPIVIHATEDELSHMGDFVRDMHTKTGPP' A
#
# COMPACT_ATOMS: atom_id res chain seq x y z
N MET A 1 -16.13 -3.68 -6.39
CA MET A 1 -14.89 -2.88 -6.31
C MET A 1 -13.94 -3.56 -5.35
N VAL A 2 -12.65 -3.62 -5.72
CA VAL A 2 -11.57 -4.19 -4.93
C VAL A 2 -10.54 -3.09 -4.68
N LEU A 3 -9.98 -3.09 -3.47
CA LEU A 3 -8.98 -2.13 -3.02
C LEU A 3 -7.73 -2.87 -2.55
N ASP A 4 -6.57 -2.31 -2.89
CA ASP A 4 -5.27 -2.75 -2.44
C ASP A 4 -4.52 -1.56 -1.82
N PHE A 5 -3.91 -1.78 -0.66
CA PHE A 5 -3.22 -0.75 0.12
C PHE A 5 -1.94 -1.31 0.72
N GLU A 6 -0.84 -0.61 0.47
CA GLU A 6 0.47 -0.91 1.05
C GLU A 6 0.80 0.11 2.13
N MET A 7 1.31 -0.35 3.27
CA MET A 7 1.51 0.48 4.46
C MET A 7 2.88 0.20 5.09
N THR A 8 3.33 1.08 5.98
CA THR A 8 4.56 0.88 6.78
C THR A 8 4.39 -0.21 7.86
N GLY A 9 3.17 -0.71 8.09
CA GLY A 9 2.92 -1.79 9.03
C GLY A 9 1.45 -2.11 9.19
N PHE A 10 1.13 -2.84 10.26
CA PHE A 10 -0.26 -3.20 10.56
C PHE A 10 -1.03 -1.98 11.10
N PRO A 11 -2.22 -1.64 10.57
CA PRO A 11 -2.92 -0.37 10.84
C PRO A 11 -3.17 0.00 12.31
N LYS A 12 -3.13 -0.97 13.23
CA LYS A 12 -3.34 -0.74 14.67
C LYS A 12 -2.05 -0.43 15.44
N SER A 13 -0.90 -0.50 14.78
CA SER A 13 0.39 -0.14 15.37
C SER A 13 0.61 1.39 15.28
N PRO A 14 1.24 2.02 16.29
CA PRO A 14 1.61 3.43 16.21
C PRO A 14 2.56 3.70 15.03
N GLY A 15 2.47 4.88 14.41
CA GLY A 15 3.37 5.31 13.34
C GLY A 15 3.11 4.65 11.97
N VAL A 16 2.00 3.93 11.81
CA VAL A 16 1.66 3.28 10.54
C VAL A 16 0.98 4.25 9.57
N VAL A 17 1.54 4.36 8.36
CA VAL A 17 1.06 5.23 7.28
C VAL A 17 0.88 4.46 5.98
N LEU A 18 0.08 5.03 5.08
CA LEU A 18 -0.20 4.48 3.74
C LEU A 18 0.91 4.90 2.76
N LEU A 19 1.42 3.95 1.97
CA LEU A 19 2.49 4.15 0.99
C LEU A 19 1.98 4.02 -0.45
N LYS A 20 1.04 3.10 -0.70
CA LYS A 20 0.49 2.87 -2.04
C LYS A 20 -0.99 2.50 -1.97
N GLY A 21 -1.73 2.88 -3.01
CA GLY A 21 -3.12 2.46 -3.18
C GLY A 21 -3.45 2.14 -4.63
N ALA A 22 -4.26 1.10 -4.84
CA ALA A 22 -4.82 0.75 -6.14
C ALA A 22 -6.28 0.29 -5.99
N ALA A 23 -7.06 0.45 -7.05
CA ALA A 23 -8.45 0.04 -7.06
C ALA A 23 -8.87 -0.57 -8.40
N ILE A 24 -9.77 -1.54 -8.35
CA ILE A 24 -10.42 -2.10 -9.53
C ILE A 24 -11.93 -2.09 -9.31
N VAL A 25 -12.67 -1.49 -10.24
CA VAL A 25 -14.14 -1.55 -10.28
C VAL A 25 -14.54 -2.74 -11.14
N MET A 26 -15.48 -3.55 -10.67
CA MET A 26 -15.92 -4.78 -11.34
C MET A 26 -17.44 -4.87 -11.28
N ASP A 27 -18.04 -5.60 -12.22
CA ASP A 27 -19.46 -5.99 -12.17
C ASP A 27 -19.70 -7.16 -11.20
N SER A 28 -20.93 -7.70 -11.18
CA SER A 28 -21.30 -8.83 -10.32
C SER A 28 -20.65 -10.15 -10.73
N ASP A 29 -20.18 -10.26 -11.97
CA ASP A 29 -19.56 -11.45 -12.54
C ASP A 29 -18.02 -11.37 -12.48
N LEU A 30 -17.49 -10.39 -11.74
CA LEU A 30 -16.07 -10.13 -11.54
C LEU A 30 -15.32 -9.68 -12.80
N ASN A 31 -16.03 -9.18 -13.82
CA ASN A 31 -15.38 -8.55 -14.97
C ASN A 31 -14.92 -7.14 -14.59
N GLY A 32 -13.66 -6.81 -14.93
CA GLY A 32 -13.09 -5.48 -14.69
C GLY A 32 -13.72 -4.41 -15.56
N LEU A 33 -14.29 -3.38 -14.93
CA LEU A 33 -14.90 -2.21 -15.57
C LEU A 33 -13.92 -1.04 -15.64
N ALA A 34 -13.07 -0.86 -14.63
CA ALA A 34 -12.06 0.20 -14.57
C ALA A 34 -10.95 -0.13 -13.56
N THR A 35 -9.75 0.39 -13.81
CA THR A 35 -8.57 0.26 -12.94
C THR A 35 -8.04 1.66 -12.59
N PHE A 36 -7.65 1.84 -11.33
CA PHE A 36 -7.07 3.08 -10.80
C PHE A 36 -5.76 2.78 -10.04
N GLY A 37 -4.75 3.62 -10.27
CA GLY A 37 -3.45 3.51 -9.60
C GLY A 37 -2.47 2.53 -10.30
N PRO A 38 -1.37 2.16 -9.61
CA PRO A 38 -1.06 2.51 -8.23
C PRO A 38 -0.73 3.99 -8.06
N ILE A 39 -1.25 4.62 -7.02
CA ILE A 39 -0.78 5.90 -6.52
C ILE A 39 0.27 5.66 -5.44
N VAL A 40 1.37 6.41 -5.48
CA VAL A 40 2.41 6.39 -4.43
C VAL A 40 2.22 7.63 -3.56
N ILE A 41 2.24 7.41 -2.24
CA ILE A 41 2.06 8.44 -1.23
C ILE A 41 3.40 8.59 -0.51
N HIS A 42 3.97 9.78 -0.60
CA HIS A 42 5.23 10.08 0.06
C HIS A 42 5.08 9.99 1.59
N ALA A 43 5.94 9.20 2.21
CA ALA A 43 6.13 9.17 3.66
C ALA A 43 7.49 9.76 4.01
N THR A 44 7.56 10.41 5.16
CA THR A 44 8.79 10.97 5.72
C THR A 44 9.75 9.87 6.18
N GLU A 45 11.04 10.16 6.25
CA GLU A 45 12.04 9.22 6.77
C GLU A 45 11.72 8.75 8.20
N ASP A 46 11.12 9.61 9.02
CA ASP A 46 10.67 9.25 10.37
C ASP A 46 9.55 8.19 10.31
N GLU A 47 8.55 8.37 9.46
CA GLU A 47 7.47 7.38 9.26
C GLU A 47 7.99 6.06 8.67
N LEU A 48 8.96 6.11 7.75
CA LEU A 48 9.60 4.92 7.19
C LEU A 48 10.45 4.18 8.24
N SER A 49 11.04 4.90 9.21
CA SER A 49 11.86 4.33 10.27
C SER A 49 11.07 3.40 11.21
N HIS A 50 9.75 3.61 11.31
CA HIS A 50 8.84 2.80 12.13
C HIS A 50 8.53 1.42 11.53
N MET A 51 8.96 1.13 10.29
CA MET A 51 8.75 -0.18 9.68
C MET A 51 9.51 -1.28 10.43
N GLY A 52 8.84 -2.40 10.70
CA GLY A 52 9.52 -3.62 11.12
C GLY A 52 10.32 -4.24 9.96
N ASP A 53 11.33 -5.04 10.29
CA ASP A 53 12.27 -5.61 9.31
C ASP A 53 11.56 -6.41 8.20
N PHE A 54 10.52 -7.16 8.54
CA PHE A 54 9.73 -7.92 7.56
C PHE A 54 9.09 -7.01 6.50
N VAL A 55 8.47 -5.89 6.92
CA VAL A 55 7.77 -4.96 6.02
C VAL A 55 8.79 -4.18 5.19
N ARG A 56 9.89 -3.74 5.82
CA ARG A 56 11.01 -3.06 5.14
C ARG A 56 11.63 -3.94 4.05
N ASP A 57 11.90 -5.20 4.36
CA ASP A 57 12.43 -6.17 3.40
C ASP A 57 11.47 -6.41 2.24
N MET A 58 10.16 -6.42 2.49
CA MET A 58 9.16 -6.62 1.46
C MET A 58 9.12 -5.45 0.47
N HIS A 59 9.05 -4.21 0.96
CA HIS A 59 9.04 -3.01 0.12
C HIS A 59 10.36 -2.80 -0.63
N THR A 60 11.51 -3.10 -0.01
CA THR A 60 12.82 -2.94 -0.67
C THR A 60 12.98 -3.87 -1.88
N LYS A 61 12.34 -5.05 -1.87
CA LYS A 61 12.40 -6.02 -2.98
C LYS A 61 11.49 -5.67 -4.15
N THR A 62 10.37 -4.99 -3.91
CA THR A 62 9.34 -4.68 -4.91
C THR A 62 9.46 -3.26 -5.48
N GLY A 63 10.38 -2.46 -4.92
CA GLY A 63 10.68 -1.09 -5.31
C GLY A 63 10.52 -0.16 -4.11
N PRO A 64 11.46 0.78 -3.88
CA PRO A 64 11.41 1.63 -2.71
C PRO A 64 10.09 2.43 -2.65
N PRO A 65 9.53 2.62 -1.45
CA PRO A 65 8.31 3.41 -1.26
C PRO A 65 8.51 4.88 -1.60
#